data_AF-A0A0P4UYQ5-F1
#
_entry.id   AF-A0A0P4UYQ5-F1
#
_cell.length_a   1.000
_cell.length_b   1.000
_cell.length_c   1.000
_cell.angle_alpha   90.00
_cell.angle_beta   90.00
_cell.angle_gamma   90.00
#
_symmetry.space_group_name_H-M   'P 1'
#
loop_
_entity.id
_entity.type
_entity.pdbx_description
1 polymer ?
#
loop_
_entity_poly.entity_id
_entity_poly.type
_entity_poly.pdbx_seq_one_letter_code
_entity_poly.pdbx_strand_id
1 'polypeptide(L)'
;MNAYATSALLDVIIVGAGPTGLSAALILGRSLEQVLVIDSGKPRNAVSHSANGFFSRDGISPSELLQLGREQLLKYETVRFKTGKVVEAKAFGQSEKLDRFQITLDTGEQIITRKLLLATGITDQLPAIAGFAELWGTCVFHCPYCHGWEVRDQPLAIYGKGEASFEMVQHLTGWSRDLVFCSDDDSA
;
A
#
# COMPACT_ATOMS: atom_id res chain seq x y z
N MET A 1 39.11 -3.18 -22.33
CA MET A 1 37.88 -3.67 -22.98
C MET A 1 37.45 -4.93 -22.23
N ASN A 2 36.40 -4.86 -21.43
CA ASN A 2 35.80 -6.05 -20.81
C ASN A 2 34.31 -6.00 -21.13
N ALA A 3 33.97 -6.58 -22.28
CA ALA A 3 32.62 -6.89 -22.68
C ALA A 3 32.20 -8.13 -21.90
N TYR A 4 31.16 -8.00 -21.06
CA TYR A 4 30.20 -9.01 -20.59
C TYR A 4 29.51 -8.47 -19.31
N ALA A 5 28.96 -7.25 -19.39
CA ALA A 5 27.83 -6.89 -18.54
C ALA A 5 26.58 -7.29 -19.33
N THR A 6 26.30 -8.60 -19.42
CA THR A 6 24.94 -9.05 -19.67
C THR A 6 24.11 -8.37 -18.61
N SER A 7 23.28 -7.39 -19.01
CA SER A 7 22.19 -6.87 -18.21
C SER A 7 21.44 -8.08 -17.66
N ALA A 8 21.73 -8.48 -16.42
CA ALA A 8 21.13 -9.66 -15.82
C ALA A 8 19.63 -9.46 -15.88
N LEU A 9 18.94 -10.34 -16.60
CA LEU A 9 17.50 -10.28 -16.78
C LEU A 9 16.84 -10.26 -15.40
N LEU A 10 15.94 -9.31 -15.15
CA LEU A 10 15.22 -9.22 -13.89
C LEU A 10 14.26 -10.41 -13.73
N ASP A 11 14.23 -10.94 -12.53
CA ASP A 11 13.37 -12.08 -12.17
C ASP A 11 11.98 -11.60 -11.83
N VAL A 12 11.93 -10.54 -11.00
CA VAL A 12 10.68 -9.95 -10.56
C VAL A 12 10.78 -8.43 -10.57
N ILE A 13 9.78 -7.78 -11.17
CA ILE A 13 9.48 -6.38 -10.88
C ILE A 13 8.32 -6.35 -9.88
N ILE A 14 8.50 -5.59 -8.80
CA ILE A 14 7.46 -5.30 -7.82
C ILE A 14 7.02 -3.85 -8.04
N VAL A 15 5.72 -3.63 -8.27
CA VAL A 15 5.16 -2.29 -8.43
C VAL A 15 4.52 -1.84 -7.11
N GLY A 16 5.19 -0.94 -6.40
CA GLY A 16 4.81 -0.40 -5.10
C GLY A 16 5.74 -0.87 -3.98
N ALA A 17 6.21 0.07 -3.16
CA ALA A 17 7.07 -0.21 -2.00
C ALA A 17 6.37 0.09 -0.66
N GLY A 18 5.07 -0.20 -0.57
CA GLY A 18 4.38 -0.32 0.72
C GLY A 18 4.73 -1.62 1.46
N PRO A 19 4.08 -1.94 2.58
CA PRO A 19 4.38 -3.14 3.37
C PRO A 19 4.33 -4.43 2.56
N THR A 20 3.36 -4.57 1.65
CA THR A 20 3.24 -5.72 0.73
C THR A 20 4.46 -5.87 -0.17
N GLY A 21 4.89 -4.78 -0.82
CA GLY A 21 6.02 -4.81 -1.76
C GLY A 21 7.36 -5.03 -1.06
N LEU A 22 7.57 -4.40 0.09
CA LEU A 22 8.79 -4.58 0.89
C LEU A 22 8.88 -6.01 1.46
N SER A 23 7.77 -6.58 1.92
CA SER A 23 7.73 -7.97 2.40
C SER A 23 8.01 -8.96 1.27
N ALA A 24 7.43 -8.75 0.08
CA ALA A 24 7.72 -9.57 -1.09
C ALA A 24 9.20 -9.47 -1.52
N ALA A 25 9.75 -8.25 -1.57
CA ALA A 25 11.17 -8.03 -1.88
C ALA A 25 12.09 -8.73 -0.86
N LEU A 26 11.70 -8.77 0.41
CA LEU A 26 12.46 -9.46 1.46
C LEU A 26 12.57 -10.95 1.20
N ILE A 27 11.46 -11.61 0.88
CA ILE A 27 11.47 -13.05 0.60
C ILE A 27 12.23 -13.35 -0.70
N LEU A 28 11.98 -12.58 -1.76
CA LEU A 28 12.65 -12.78 -3.05
C LEU A 28 14.15 -12.50 -2.99
N GLY A 29 14.58 -11.45 -2.28
CA GLY A 29 15.99 -11.16 -2.05
C GLY A 29 16.70 -12.25 -1.25
N ARG A 30 16.02 -12.85 -0.27
CA ARG A 30 16.54 -14.04 0.46
C ARG A 30 16.65 -15.29 -0.43
N SER A 31 15.83 -15.36 -1.48
CA SER A 31 15.88 -16.42 -2.48
C SER A 31 16.86 -16.14 -3.62
N LEU A 32 17.68 -15.08 -3.52
CA LEU A 32 18.69 -14.68 -4.51
C LEU A 32 18.12 -14.25 -5.87
N GLU A 33 16.83 -13.93 -5.94
CA GLU A 33 16.17 -13.41 -7.14
C GLU A 33 16.64 -11.97 -7.43
N GLN A 34 16.83 -11.63 -8.70
CA GLN A 34 17.06 -10.26 -9.17
C GLN A 34 15.75 -9.48 -9.16
N VAL A 35 15.57 -8.65 -8.14
CA VAL A 35 14.33 -7.89 -7.88
C VAL A 35 14.54 -6.41 -8.14
N LEU A 36 13.60 -5.81 -8.88
CA LEU A 36 13.48 -4.36 -8.97
C LEU A 36 12.14 -3.92 -8.36
N VAL A 37 12.20 -3.13 -7.29
CA VAL A 37 11.03 -2.48 -6.68
C VAL A 37 10.88 -1.08 -7.28
N ILE A 38 9.77 -0.84 -7.96
CA ILE A 38 9.43 0.46 -8.56
C ILE A 38 8.33 1.11 -7.74
N ASP A 39 8.57 2.31 -7.24
CA ASP A 39 7.66 2.96 -6.30
C ASP A 39 7.43 4.44 -6.61
N SER A 40 6.17 4.88 -6.46
CA SER A 40 5.75 6.26 -6.73
C SER A 40 5.75 7.14 -5.47
N GLY A 41 6.04 6.59 -4.29
CA GLY A 41 6.17 7.34 -3.04
C GLY A 41 4.85 7.85 -2.46
N LYS A 42 3.71 7.23 -2.80
CA LYS A 42 2.36 7.64 -2.35
C LYS A 42 1.67 6.55 -1.52
N PRO A 43 2.14 6.25 -0.28
CA PRO A 43 1.49 5.25 0.56
C PRO A 43 0.10 5.72 1.01
N ARG A 44 -0.88 4.80 1.04
CA ARG A 44 -2.28 5.10 1.41
C ARG A 44 -2.39 5.75 2.79
N ASN A 45 -1.63 5.26 3.76
CA ASN A 45 -1.66 5.72 5.15
C ASN A 45 -0.71 6.89 5.42
N ALA A 46 -0.24 7.62 4.38
CA ALA A 46 0.63 8.79 4.55
C ALA A 46 0.02 9.89 5.45
N VAL A 47 -1.31 9.97 5.49
CA VAL A 47 -2.07 10.93 6.29
C VAL A 47 -2.15 10.58 7.78
N SER A 48 -1.85 9.33 8.15
CA SER A 48 -1.94 8.86 9.53
C SER A 48 -0.65 9.18 10.31
N HIS A 49 -0.79 9.59 11.57
CA HIS A 49 0.35 9.81 12.47
C HIS A 49 1.00 8.50 12.92
N SER A 50 0.21 7.45 13.11
CA SER A 50 0.66 6.13 13.55
C SER A 50 0.09 5.02 12.66
N ALA A 51 0.82 3.91 12.59
CA ALA A 51 0.40 2.64 12.06
C ALA A 51 0.24 1.66 13.24
N ASN A 52 -1.00 1.46 13.67
CA ASN A 52 -1.34 0.57 14.77
C ASN A 52 -1.68 -0.84 14.26
N GLY A 53 -1.62 -1.83 15.16
CA GLY A 53 -1.94 -3.23 14.86
C GLY A 53 -0.84 -3.99 14.11
N PHE A 54 0.34 -3.39 13.92
CA PHE A 54 1.49 -4.08 13.35
C PHE A 54 2.33 -4.71 14.46
N PHE A 55 2.36 -6.04 14.55
CA PHE A 55 3.13 -6.76 15.57
C PHE A 55 4.60 -6.30 15.60
N SER A 56 5.13 -6.04 16.81
CA SER A 56 6.44 -5.43 17.11
C SER A 56 6.63 -3.95 16.77
N ARG A 57 5.67 -3.31 16.07
CA ARG A 57 5.76 -1.91 15.62
C ARG A 57 4.46 -1.14 15.83
N ASP A 58 3.68 -1.53 16.84
CA ASP A 58 2.45 -0.83 17.18
C ASP A 58 2.75 0.64 17.54
N GLY A 59 2.03 1.58 16.94
CA GLY A 59 2.25 3.02 17.12
C GLY A 59 3.37 3.65 16.26
N ILE A 60 4.05 2.89 15.41
CA ILE A 60 5.13 3.44 14.56
C ILE A 60 4.59 4.44 13.54
N SER A 61 5.38 5.45 13.16
CA SER A 61 5.06 6.28 11.99
C SER A 61 5.01 5.42 10.71
N PRO A 62 4.02 5.63 9.81
CA PRO A 62 4.00 4.98 8.49
C PRO A 62 5.30 5.16 7.69
N SER A 63 5.91 6.36 7.73
CA SER A 63 7.13 6.63 6.98
C SER A 63 8.33 5.90 7.57
N GLU A 64 8.43 5.84 8.90
CA GLU A 64 9.48 5.11 9.61
C GLU A 64 9.38 3.61 9.36
N LEU A 65 8.17 3.04 9.36
CA LEU A 65 7.96 1.63 9.02
C LEU A 65 8.50 1.28 7.62
N LEU A 66 8.22 2.14 6.63
CA LEU A 66 8.72 1.93 5.26
C LEU A 66 10.24 2.14 5.17
N GLN A 67 10.79 3.12 5.90
CA GLN A 67 12.23 3.34 5.97
C GLN A 67 12.94 2.10 6.53
N LEU A 68 12.51 1.59 7.69
CA LEU A 68 13.08 0.38 8.30
C LEU A 68 13.00 -0.82 7.36
N GLY A 69 11.88 -0.98 6.65
CA GLY A 69 11.73 -2.05 5.67
C GLY A 69 12.73 -1.94 4.51
N ARG A 70 12.99 -0.72 4.00
CA ARG A 70 14.02 -0.48 2.97
C ARG A 70 15.43 -0.73 3.50
N GLU A 71 15.73 -0.28 4.72
CA GLU A 71 17.03 -0.49 5.37
C GLU A 71 17.35 -1.99 5.54
N GLN A 72 16.37 -2.79 5.94
CA GLN A 72 16.52 -4.25 6.06
C GLN A 72 16.87 -4.93 4.72
N LEU A 73 16.50 -4.31 3.60
CA LEU A 73 16.74 -4.83 2.27
C LEU A 73 18.13 -4.48 1.72
N LEU A 74 18.83 -3.52 2.31
CA LEU A 74 20.15 -3.06 1.82
C LEU A 74 21.23 -4.14 1.81
N LYS A 75 21.08 -5.19 2.61
CA LYS A 75 22.02 -6.33 2.65
C LYS A 75 21.82 -7.35 1.51
N TYR A 76 20.76 -7.23 0.72
CA TYR A 76 20.50 -8.13 -0.40
C TYR A 76 20.85 -7.41 -1.71
N GLU A 77 22.05 -7.65 -2.24
CA GLU A 77 22.57 -7.02 -3.47
C GLU A 77 21.69 -7.24 -4.71
N THR A 78 20.84 -8.27 -4.68
CA THR A 78 19.91 -8.60 -5.77
C THR A 78 18.63 -7.77 -5.74
N VAL A 79 18.36 -7.02 -4.67
CA VAL A 79 17.19 -6.15 -4.52
C VAL A 79 17.58 -4.70 -4.81
N ARG A 80 16.93 -4.09 -5.81
CA ARG A 80 17.17 -2.70 -6.20
C ARG A 80 15.87 -1.90 -6.13
N PHE A 81 16.00 -0.61 -5.84
CA PHE A 81 14.88 0.31 -5.81
C PHE A 81 14.98 1.31 -6.95
N LYS A 82 13.83 1.69 -7.49
CA LYS A 82 13.70 2.77 -8.45
C LYS A 82 12.48 3.61 -8.13
N THR A 83 12.66 4.92 -8.01
CA THR A 83 11.54 5.86 -7.96
C THR A 83 10.95 6.00 -9.35
N GLY A 84 9.63 5.86 -9.47
CA GLY A 84 8.91 6.02 -10.73
C GLY A 84 7.46 5.57 -10.65
N LYS A 85 6.66 5.99 -11.63
CA LYS A 85 5.28 5.54 -11.79
C LYS A 85 5.18 4.59 -12.97
N VAL A 86 4.78 3.35 -12.71
CA VAL A 86 4.41 2.42 -13.79
C VAL A 86 3.08 2.86 -14.39
N VAL A 87 3.03 3.00 -15.72
CA VAL A 87 1.83 3.41 -16.46
C VAL A 87 1.28 2.31 -17.36
N GLU A 88 2.10 1.30 -17.68
CA GLU A 88 1.68 0.19 -18.53
C GLU A 88 2.46 -1.09 -18.17
N ALA A 89 1.78 -2.23 -18.25
CA ALA A 89 2.39 -3.56 -18.20
C ALA A 89 1.80 -4.42 -19.32
N LYS A 90 2.66 -5.02 -20.15
CA LYS A 90 2.27 -5.88 -21.27
C LYS A 90 2.96 -7.23 -21.18
N ALA A 91 2.24 -8.30 -21.50
CA ALA A 91 2.87 -9.59 -21.78
C ALA A 91 3.81 -9.41 -22.98
N PHE A 92 5.03 -9.92 -22.86
CA PHE A 92 6.12 -9.72 -23.82
C PHE A 92 6.81 -11.05 -24.10
N GLY A 93 7.04 -11.34 -25.39
CA GLY A 93 7.65 -12.59 -25.84
C GLY A 93 6.65 -13.75 -25.88
N GLN A 94 5.93 -13.90 -26.99
CA GLN A 94 5.11 -15.08 -27.24
C GLN A 94 5.98 -16.21 -27.81
N SER A 95 6.51 -17.03 -26.91
CA SER A 95 7.00 -18.37 -27.23
C SER A 95 6.30 -19.31 -26.26
N GLU A 96 5.94 -20.51 -26.70
CA GLU A 96 5.24 -21.55 -25.90
C GLU A 96 5.89 -21.89 -24.54
N LYS A 97 7.05 -21.30 -24.19
CA LYS A 97 7.85 -21.67 -23.02
C LYS A 97 8.27 -20.52 -22.09
N LEU A 98 8.17 -19.25 -22.47
CA LEU A 98 8.72 -18.14 -21.65
C LEU A 98 7.92 -16.83 -21.78
N ASP A 99 6.79 -16.75 -21.07
CA ASP A 99 6.10 -15.47 -20.89
C ASP A 99 6.95 -14.51 -20.05
N ARG A 100 7.17 -13.30 -20.57
CA ARG A 100 7.79 -12.18 -19.86
C ARG A 100 6.82 -11.01 -19.78
N PHE A 101 7.20 -9.98 -19.04
CA PHE A 101 6.47 -8.72 -18.98
C PHE A 101 7.38 -7.57 -19.38
N GLN A 102 6.83 -6.65 -20.17
CA GLN A 102 7.41 -5.33 -20.41
C GLN A 102 6.62 -4.32 -19.58
N ILE A 103 7.34 -3.57 -18.75
CA ILE A 103 6.81 -2.53 -17.86
C ILE A 103 7.26 -1.18 -18.39
N THR A 104 6.31 -0.24 -18.54
CA THR A 104 6.59 1.12 -19.00
C THR A 104 6.37 2.11 -17.87
N LEU A 105 7.34 2.99 -17.65
CA LEU A 105 7.25 4.10 -16.70
C LEU A 105 6.64 5.34 -17.35
N ASP A 106 6.17 6.28 -16.54
CA ASP A 106 5.68 7.60 -16.97
C ASP A 106 6.73 8.42 -17.73
N THR A 107 8.02 8.15 -17.49
CA THR A 107 9.14 8.71 -18.25
C THR A 107 9.29 8.13 -19.67
N GLY A 108 8.56 7.07 -20.01
CA GLY A 108 8.70 6.29 -21.24
C GLY A 108 9.77 5.20 -21.19
N GLU A 109 10.52 5.08 -20.09
CA GLU A 109 11.48 3.98 -19.88
C GLU A 109 10.76 2.63 -19.85
N GLN A 110 11.33 1.65 -20.54
CA GLN A 110 10.79 0.29 -20.64
C GLN A 110 11.74 -0.72 -20.01
N ILE A 111 11.19 -1.62 -19.19
CA ILE A 111 11.96 -2.61 -18.42
C ILE A 111 11.31 -3.98 -18.60
N ILE A 112 12.12 -5.00 -18.87
CA ILE A 112 11.66 -6.37 -19.07
C ILE A 112 11.94 -7.21 -17.81
N THR A 113 10.97 -8.04 -17.43
CA THR A 113 11.06 -8.96 -16.28
C THR A 113 10.43 -10.31 -16.60
N ARG A 114 10.83 -11.37 -15.89
CA ARG A 114 10.18 -12.69 -15.98
C ARG A 114 8.82 -12.69 -15.28
N LYS A 115 8.71 -12.05 -14.12
CA LYS A 115 7.49 -11.99 -13.32
C LYS A 115 7.20 -10.55 -12.88
N LEU A 116 5.92 -10.28 -12.66
CA LEU A 116 5.40 -9.01 -12.19
C LEU A 116 4.57 -9.25 -10.93
N LEU A 117 4.85 -8.48 -9.87
CA LEU A 117 4.05 -8.46 -8.65
C LEU A 117 3.44 -7.06 -8.48
N LEU A 118 2.12 -7.00 -8.36
CA LEU A 118 1.39 -5.76 -8.16
C LEU A 118 1.15 -5.54 -6.66
N ALA A 119 1.81 -4.52 -6.10
CA ALA A 119 1.69 -4.08 -4.71
C ALA A 119 1.30 -2.58 -4.65
N THR A 120 0.46 -2.15 -5.60
CA THR A 120 0.12 -0.74 -5.86
C THR A 120 -0.74 -0.08 -4.79
N GLY A 121 -1.35 -0.88 -3.90
CA GLY A 121 -2.32 -0.38 -2.93
C GLY A 121 -3.65 0.01 -3.59
N ILE A 122 -4.42 0.82 -2.86
CA ILE A 122 -5.71 1.39 -3.27
C ILE A 122 -5.75 2.88 -2.95
N THR A 123 -6.68 3.59 -3.59
CA THR A 123 -7.02 4.98 -3.28
C THR A 123 -8.42 5.03 -2.69
N ASP A 124 -8.58 5.73 -1.56
CA ASP A 124 -9.87 5.96 -0.94
C ASP A 124 -10.68 6.99 -1.75
N GLN A 125 -11.91 6.63 -2.12
CA GLN A 125 -12.87 7.57 -2.70
C GLN A 125 -13.70 8.19 -1.58
N LEU A 126 -13.41 9.45 -1.26
CA LEU A 126 -14.05 10.14 -0.15
C LEU A 126 -15.39 10.76 -0.57
N PRO A 127 -16.38 10.81 0.33
CA PRO A 127 -17.62 11.56 0.10
C PRO A 127 -17.36 13.03 -0.19
N ALA A 128 -18.18 13.62 -1.06
CA ALA A 128 -18.11 15.05 -1.40
C ALA A 128 -18.78 15.94 -0.33
N ILE A 129 -18.36 15.77 0.93
CA ILE A 129 -18.84 16.52 2.10
C ILE A 129 -17.77 17.53 2.49
N ALA A 130 -18.17 18.78 2.73
CA ALA A 130 -17.26 19.83 3.15
C ALA A 130 -16.52 19.43 4.45
N GLY A 131 -15.19 19.50 4.45
CA GLY A 131 -14.35 19.11 5.58
C GLY A 131 -13.91 17.64 5.59
N PHE A 132 -14.52 16.76 4.79
CA PHE A 132 -14.24 15.32 4.85
C PHE A 132 -12.82 14.98 4.38
N ALA A 133 -12.40 15.58 3.26
CA ALA A 133 -11.06 15.36 2.71
C ALA A 133 -9.97 16.01 3.56
N GLU A 134 -10.27 17.18 4.15
CA GLU A 134 -9.35 17.94 5.01
C GLU A 134 -9.09 17.23 6.34
N LEU A 135 -10.09 16.50 6.86
CA LEU A 135 -10.02 15.77 8.13
C LEU A 135 -9.64 14.28 7.96
N TRP A 136 -9.42 13.82 6.73
CA TRP A 136 -9.10 12.42 6.43
C TRP A 136 -7.75 12.01 7.04
N GLY A 137 -7.78 10.96 7.86
CA GLY A 137 -6.60 10.44 8.56
C GLY A 137 -6.26 11.16 9.87
N THR A 138 -6.96 12.24 10.22
CA THR A 138 -6.76 13.00 11.48
C THR A 138 -7.95 12.92 12.41
N CYS A 139 -9.16 13.20 11.92
CA CYS A 139 -10.42 13.08 12.67
C CYS A 139 -11.45 12.19 11.97
N VAL A 140 -11.26 11.93 10.67
CA VAL A 140 -12.11 11.04 9.88
C VAL A 140 -11.29 9.81 9.51
N PHE A 141 -11.81 8.64 9.88
CA PHE A 141 -11.12 7.35 9.71
C PHE A 141 -12.04 6.33 9.06
N HIS A 142 -11.44 5.37 8.34
CA HIS A 142 -12.17 4.22 7.80
C HIS A 142 -12.02 2.96 8.65
N CYS A 143 -10.90 2.80 9.34
CA CYS A 143 -10.52 1.55 10.01
C CYS A 143 -10.62 1.68 11.53
N PRO A 144 -11.64 1.10 12.19
CA PRO A 144 -11.76 1.17 13.65
C PRO A 144 -10.65 0.40 14.36
N TYR A 145 -10.12 -0.68 13.77
CA TYR A 145 -8.96 -1.39 14.33
C TYR A 145 -7.68 -0.54 14.35
N CYS A 146 -7.58 0.44 13.45
CA CYS A 146 -6.39 1.24 13.28
C CYS A 146 -6.37 2.46 14.23
N HIS A 147 -7.55 3.03 14.52
CA HIS A 147 -7.67 4.32 15.24
C HIS A 147 -8.62 4.27 16.44
N GLY A 148 -9.46 3.24 16.55
CA GLY A 148 -10.50 3.14 17.57
C GLY A 148 -9.94 3.08 18.98
N TRP A 149 -8.73 2.54 19.18
CA TRP A 149 -8.08 2.53 20.49
C TRP A 149 -7.78 3.96 20.97
N GLU A 150 -7.22 4.82 20.11
CA GLU A 150 -6.84 6.19 20.46
C GLU A 150 -8.06 7.07 20.79
N VAL A 151 -9.20 6.81 20.16
CA VAL A 151 -10.45 7.58 20.35
C VAL A 151 -11.50 6.87 21.19
N ARG A 152 -11.14 5.78 21.88
CA ARG A 152 -12.06 5.03 22.75
C ARG A 152 -12.69 5.92 23.82
N ASP A 153 -13.91 5.59 24.20
CA ASP A 153 -14.75 6.31 25.16
C ASP A 153 -15.10 7.77 24.78
N GLN A 154 -14.71 8.24 23.59
CA GLN A 154 -15.11 9.55 23.07
C GLN A 154 -16.43 9.48 22.27
N PRO A 155 -17.14 10.60 22.07
CA PRO A 155 -18.26 10.65 21.14
C PRO A 155 -17.79 10.40 19.70
N LEU A 156 -18.34 9.38 19.04
CA LEU A 156 -17.97 9.03 17.66
C LEU A 156 -19.16 9.18 16.72
N ALA A 157 -18.92 9.80 15.56
CA ALA A 157 -19.87 9.85 14.46
C ALA A 157 -19.50 8.80 13.40
N ILE A 158 -20.50 8.04 12.95
CA ILE A 158 -20.37 7.08 11.85
C ILE A 158 -21.10 7.65 10.66
N TYR A 159 -20.39 7.88 9.56
CA TYR A 159 -20.99 8.27 8.29
C TYR A 159 -21.07 7.07 7.34
N GLY A 160 -22.24 6.75 6.82
CA GLY A 160 -22.39 5.67 5.84
C GLY A 160 -23.81 5.47 5.32
N LYS A 161 -23.93 4.57 4.34
CA LYS A 161 -25.18 4.20 3.66
C LYS A 161 -25.37 2.68 3.69
N GLY A 162 -26.61 2.22 3.73
CA GLY A 162 -26.99 0.80 3.70
C GLY A 162 -26.55 -0.05 4.92
N GLU A 163 -26.90 -1.34 4.87
CA GLU A 163 -26.75 -2.30 5.98
C GLU A 163 -25.30 -2.44 6.49
N ALA A 164 -24.31 -2.43 5.60
CA ALA A 164 -22.90 -2.53 5.98
C ALA A 164 -22.46 -1.40 6.94
N SER A 165 -23.06 -0.21 6.82
CA SER A 165 -22.75 0.92 7.70
C SER A 165 -23.40 0.75 9.08
N PHE A 166 -24.52 0.03 9.17
CA PHE A 166 -25.16 -0.29 10.45
C PHE A 166 -24.38 -1.37 11.22
N GLU A 167 -23.82 -2.36 10.54
CA GLU A 167 -22.91 -3.34 11.15
C GLU A 167 -21.67 -2.66 11.76
N MET A 168 -21.15 -1.62 11.10
CA MET A 168 -20.04 -0.82 11.63
C MET A 168 -20.40 -0.15 12.98
N VAL A 169 -21.64 0.32 13.15
CA VAL A 169 -22.09 0.90 14.43
C VAL A 169 -22.01 -0.14 15.55
N GLN A 170 -22.48 -1.37 15.30
CA GLN A 170 -22.37 -2.44 16.29
C GLN A 170 -20.92 -2.75 16.62
N HIS A 171 -20.06 -2.78 15.60
CA HIS A 171 -18.64 -3.05 15.79
C HIS A 171 -17.95 -1.97 16.64
N LEU A 172 -18.30 -0.69 16.45
CA LEU A 172 -17.75 0.43 17.21
C LEU A 172 -18.14 0.45 18.70
N THR A 173 -19.19 -0.29 19.09
CA THR A 173 -19.59 -0.42 20.50
C THR A 173 -18.50 -1.06 21.37
N GLY A 174 -17.52 -1.74 20.76
CA GLY A 174 -16.34 -2.25 21.44
C GLY A 174 -15.36 -1.16 21.90
N TRP A 175 -15.41 0.05 21.32
CA TRP A 175 -14.53 1.18 21.66
C TRP A 175 -15.27 2.36 22.28
N SER A 176 -16.53 2.63 21.92
CA SER A 176 -17.32 3.70 22.53
C SER A 176 -18.81 3.36 22.59
N ARG A 177 -19.49 3.88 23.62
CA ARG A 177 -20.96 3.79 23.77
C ARG A 177 -21.70 5.07 23.37
N ASP A 178 -20.96 6.14 23.11
CA ASP A 178 -21.50 7.42 22.64
C ASP A 178 -21.33 7.51 21.13
N LEU A 179 -22.31 6.97 20.40
CA LEU A 179 -22.26 6.80 18.95
C LEU A 179 -23.44 7.52 18.29
N VAL A 180 -23.16 8.27 17.23
CA VAL A 180 -24.17 8.87 16.35
C VAL A 180 -24.00 8.31 14.94
N PHE A 181 -25.08 7.76 14.38
CA PHE A 181 -25.11 7.34 12.98
C PHE A 181 -25.64 8.47 12.10
N CYS A 182 -24.82 8.92 11.15
CA CYS A 182 -25.12 9.94 10.17
C CYS A 182 -25.28 9.26 8.80
N SER A 183 -26.44 9.43 8.17
CA SER A 183 -26.69 8.92 6.83
C SER A 183 -27.41 9.96 5.98
N ASP A 184 -27.10 9.96 4.68
CA ASP A 184 -27.82 10.74 3.67
C ASP A 184 -28.84 9.85 2.92
N ASP A 185 -29.30 8.77 3.53
CA ASP A 185 -30.39 7.93 3.02
C ASP A 185 -31.71 8.35 3.71
N ASP A 186 -32.79 8.44 2.94
CA ASP A 186 -34.14 8.76 3.47
C ASP A 186 -34.76 7.59 4.27
N SER A 187 -34.07 6.46 4.36
CA SER A 187 -34.52 5.25 5.07
C SER A 187 -34.07 5.28 6.53
N ALA A 188 -34.72 6.11 7.34
CA ALA A 188 -34.75 6.00 8.80
C ALA A 188 -36.04 5.29 9.25
#